data_AF-A0A7J7KZD5-F1
#
_entry.id   AF-A0A7J7KZD5-F1
#
_cell.length_a   1.000
_cell.length_b   1.000
_cell.length_c   1.000
_cell.angle_alpha   90.00
_cell.angle_beta   90.00
_cell.angle_gamma   90.00
#
_symmetry.space_group_name_H-M   'P 1'
#
loop_
_entity.id
_entity.type
_entity.pdbx_description
1 polymer ?
#
loop_
_entity_poly.entity_id
_entity_poly.type
_entity_poly.pdbx_seq_one_letter_code
_entity_poly.pdbx_strand_id
1 'polypeptide(L)'
;MKDMLFVARAYFPTIAKLPTQDKLSRDMKQNIQEFERILSESTTNADLPPHMQKRLEKMEAVIARAKTFPVDCNNVDKKLRYLLDLTEDKAHFHMKQSTFLYQLAIQTIPKSRHCLSMRLTVEYLRSHSSLDTELLPLTKFIDPELYHYVLISNNILATSDVINSIIRHSKERGNLVFHLLADRQNYIAIKLWFFRHSNKEATIHLLNVKNLNLQIFANKREGLHNPPLRRVGKSGLSFDNNFCTWMSGLNIVDLVKWRERNLIEIYRRLQLKSSTRVGALPVTFLTFHDMVYALDDSWAFSGLGHDYGIGTQAIKKAAVLHYNRKIKPWLELGISKYKVYWKKFLTQGDQYMAECNVNS
;
A
#
# COMPACT_ATOMS: atom_id res chain seq x y z
N MET A 1 -26.89 -24.97 -6.19
CA MET A 1 -27.89 -23.88 -6.37
C MET A 1 -27.65 -23.07 -7.64
N LYS A 2 -26.51 -22.37 -7.76
CA LYS A 2 -26.23 -21.51 -8.92
C LYS A 2 -26.27 -22.30 -10.23
N ASP A 3 -25.63 -23.47 -10.28
CA ASP A 3 -25.59 -24.31 -11.49
C ASP A 3 -26.99 -24.74 -11.96
N MET A 4 -27.87 -25.14 -11.03
CA MET A 4 -29.26 -25.45 -11.36
C MET A 4 -29.97 -24.24 -11.96
N LEU A 5 -29.75 -23.04 -11.43
CA LEU A 5 -30.32 -21.81 -11.97
C LEU A 5 -29.79 -21.50 -13.39
N PHE A 6 -28.50 -21.73 -13.66
CA PHE A 6 -27.93 -21.60 -15.01
C PHE A 6 -28.59 -22.56 -15.99
N VAL A 7 -28.68 -23.84 -15.63
CA VAL A 7 -29.33 -24.87 -16.46
C VAL A 7 -30.79 -24.52 -16.67
N ALA A 8 -31.51 -24.11 -15.63
CA ALA A 8 -32.92 -23.75 -15.74
C ALA A 8 -33.15 -22.56 -16.68
N ARG A 9 -32.34 -21.49 -16.58
CA ARG A 9 -32.39 -20.34 -17.49
C ARG A 9 -32.07 -20.67 -18.93
N ALA A 10 -31.23 -21.69 -19.16
CA ALA A 10 -30.87 -22.13 -20.50
C ALA A 10 -32.01 -22.91 -21.19
N TYR A 11 -32.73 -23.76 -20.44
CA TYR A 11 -33.84 -24.56 -20.98
C TYR A 11 -35.17 -23.80 -21.05
N PHE A 12 -35.40 -22.85 -20.14
CA PHE A 12 -36.67 -22.12 -20.02
C PHE A 12 -37.18 -21.51 -21.34
N PRO A 13 -36.37 -20.82 -22.17
CA PRO A 13 -36.85 -20.21 -23.42
C PRO A 13 -37.40 -21.21 -24.42
N THR A 14 -36.90 -22.46 -24.43
CA THR A 14 -37.40 -23.50 -25.33
C THR A 14 -38.67 -24.12 -24.78
N ILE A 15 -38.70 -24.43 -23.47
CA ILE A 15 -39.90 -24.97 -22.81
C ILE A 15 -41.06 -23.98 -22.89
N ALA A 16 -40.81 -22.68 -22.73
CA ALA A 16 -41.81 -21.63 -22.79
C ALA A 16 -42.45 -21.45 -24.19
N LYS A 17 -41.81 -21.96 -25.26
CA LYS A 17 -42.36 -21.94 -26.62
C LYS A 17 -43.23 -23.15 -26.95
N LEU A 18 -43.30 -24.16 -26.08
CA LEU A 18 -44.09 -25.37 -26.30
C LEU A 18 -45.54 -25.15 -25.81
N PRO A 19 -46.55 -25.07 -26.70
CA PRO A 19 -47.93 -24.72 -26.32
C PRO A 19 -48.58 -25.73 -25.37
N THR A 20 -48.13 -26.99 -25.39
CA THR A 20 -48.69 -28.06 -24.57
C THR A 20 -48.09 -28.14 -23.17
N GLN A 21 -47.07 -27.32 -22.85
CA GLN A 21 -46.29 -27.39 -21.61
C GLN A 21 -46.40 -26.13 -20.74
N ASP A 22 -47.54 -25.44 -20.77
CA ASP A 22 -47.79 -24.24 -19.96
C ASP A 22 -47.62 -24.44 -18.46
N LYS A 23 -47.94 -25.64 -17.95
CA LYS A 23 -47.72 -25.97 -16.53
C LYS A 23 -46.22 -26.03 -16.21
N LEU A 24 -45.43 -26.73 -17.02
CA LEU A 24 -43.98 -26.86 -16.81
C LEU A 24 -43.26 -25.52 -16.99
N SER A 25 -43.65 -24.73 -17.99
CA SER A 25 -43.12 -23.37 -18.20
C SER A 25 -43.37 -22.47 -16.98
N ARG A 26 -44.59 -22.48 -16.44
CA ARG A 26 -44.92 -21.73 -15.21
C ARG A 26 -44.13 -22.22 -14.00
N ASP A 27 -44.07 -23.53 -13.78
CA ASP A 27 -43.32 -24.13 -12.67
C ASP A 27 -41.83 -23.75 -12.75
N MET A 28 -41.24 -23.81 -13.95
CA MET A 28 -39.85 -23.46 -14.17
C MET A 28 -39.58 -21.97 -13.96
N LYS A 29 -40.46 -21.09 -14.46
CA LYS A 29 -40.37 -19.64 -14.21
C LYS A 29 -40.42 -19.32 -12.72
N GLN A 30 -41.36 -19.93 -11.99
CA GLN A 30 -41.49 -19.72 -10.54
C GLN A 30 -40.24 -20.17 -9.78
N ASN A 31 -39.71 -21.36 -10.09
CA ASN A 31 -38.48 -21.84 -9.44
C ASN A 31 -37.27 -20.96 -9.78
N ILE A 32 -37.16 -20.46 -11.02
CA ILE A 32 -36.10 -19.51 -11.41
C ILE A 32 -36.20 -18.23 -10.57
N GLN A 33 -37.38 -17.62 -10.49
CA GLN A 33 -37.61 -16.39 -9.72
C GLN A 33 -37.37 -16.58 -8.22
N GLU A 34 -37.79 -17.72 -7.66
CA GLU A 34 -37.58 -18.05 -6.25
C GLU A 34 -36.08 -18.20 -5.94
N PHE A 35 -35.32 -18.91 -6.78
CA PHE A 35 -33.87 -19.05 -6.62
C PHE A 35 -33.12 -17.74 -6.83
N GLU A 36 -33.54 -16.90 -7.77
CA GLU A 36 -33.00 -15.55 -7.97
C GLU A 36 -33.18 -14.68 -6.73
N ARG A 37 -34.39 -14.69 -6.15
CA ARG A 37 -34.68 -13.95 -4.93
C ARG A 37 -33.80 -14.41 -3.77
N ILE A 38 -33.70 -15.73 -3.55
CA ILE A 38 -32.85 -16.30 -2.49
C ILE A 38 -31.38 -15.91 -2.71
N LEU A 39 -30.86 -16.03 -3.93
CA LEU A 39 -29.47 -15.65 -4.23
C LEU A 39 -29.20 -14.14 -4.19
N SER A 40 -30.25 -13.30 -4.23
CA SER A 40 -30.14 -11.86 -4.05
C SER A 40 -30.14 -11.44 -2.58
N GLU A 41 -30.83 -12.21 -1.73
CA GLU A 41 -30.97 -11.95 -0.29
C GLU A 41 -29.86 -12.64 0.54
N SER A 42 -29.34 -13.77 0.07
CA SER A 42 -28.32 -14.57 0.77
C SER A 42 -26.91 -14.29 0.25
N THR A 43 -26.02 -13.82 1.12
CA THR A 43 -24.60 -13.58 0.81
C THR A 43 -23.70 -14.75 1.19
N THR A 44 -24.05 -15.50 2.23
CA THR A 44 -23.33 -16.67 2.73
C THR A 44 -24.27 -17.87 2.89
N ASN A 45 -23.70 -19.07 3.07
CA ASN A 45 -24.49 -20.28 3.27
C ASN A 45 -25.33 -20.24 4.58
N ALA A 46 -24.94 -19.42 5.56
CA ALA A 46 -25.68 -19.25 6.81
C ALA A 46 -26.95 -18.40 6.63
N ASP A 47 -27.02 -17.59 5.57
CA ASP A 47 -28.15 -16.70 5.27
C ASP A 47 -29.26 -17.42 4.47
N LEU A 48 -29.13 -18.73 4.27
CA LEU A 48 -30.09 -19.50 3.49
C LEU A 48 -31.36 -19.79 4.31
N PRO A 49 -32.55 -19.68 3.68
CA PRO A 49 -33.81 -19.98 4.36
C PRO A 49 -33.90 -21.42 4.91
N PRO A 50 -34.72 -21.68 5.93
CA PRO A 50 -35.05 -23.05 6.31
C PRO A 50 -35.75 -23.80 5.15
N HIS A 51 -35.61 -25.13 5.10
CA HIS A 51 -36.16 -26.04 4.07
C HIS A 51 -35.59 -25.88 2.64
N MET A 52 -34.36 -25.39 2.49
CA MET A 52 -33.70 -25.31 1.17
C MET A 52 -33.60 -26.65 0.44
N GLN A 53 -33.43 -27.76 1.17
CA GLN A 53 -33.34 -29.09 0.59
C GLN A 53 -34.56 -29.44 -0.29
N LYS A 54 -35.77 -29.18 0.22
CA LYS A 54 -37.02 -29.42 -0.51
C LYS A 54 -37.14 -28.53 -1.76
N ARG A 55 -36.62 -27.31 -1.72
CA ARG A 55 -36.60 -26.38 -2.87
C ARG A 55 -35.59 -26.83 -3.94
N LEU A 56 -34.44 -27.35 -3.52
CA LEU A 56 -33.43 -27.93 -4.42
C LEU A 56 -34.00 -29.11 -5.19
N GLU A 57 -34.61 -30.06 -4.49
CA GLU A 57 -35.25 -31.24 -5.08
C GLU A 57 -36.34 -30.85 -6.09
N LYS A 58 -37.15 -29.83 -5.77
CA LYS A 58 -38.17 -29.31 -6.68
C LYS A 58 -37.56 -28.75 -7.97
N MET A 59 -36.49 -27.95 -7.88
CA MET A 59 -35.79 -27.38 -9.03
C MET A 59 -35.14 -28.48 -9.89
N GLU A 60 -34.49 -29.46 -9.26
CA GLU A 60 -33.88 -30.60 -9.94
C GLU A 60 -34.92 -31.42 -10.71
N ALA A 61 -36.08 -31.70 -10.10
CA ALA A 61 -37.16 -32.43 -10.76
C ALA A 61 -37.70 -31.67 -11.99
N VAL A 62 -37.86 -30.35 -11.89
CA VAL A 62 -38.30 -29.51 -13.02
C VAL A 62 -37.27 -29.48 -14.14
N ILE A 63 -35.98 -29.37 -13.81
CA ILE A 63 -34.89 -29.42 -14.79
C ILE A 63 -34.82 -30.80 -15.45
N ALA A 64 -34.91 -31.88 -14.68
CA ALA A 64 -34.89 -33.24 -15.21
C ALA A 64 -36.03 -33.46 -16.21
N ARG A 65 -37.23 -32.99 -15.88
CA ARG A 65 -38.39 -33.03 -16.78
C ARG A 65 -38.22 -32.11 -18.00
N ALA A 66 -37.59 -30.95 -17.87
CA ALA A 66 -37.30 -30.10 -19.03
C ALA A 66 -36.32 -30.76 -20.01
N LYS A 67 -35.37 -31.57 -19.51
CA LYS A 67 -34.38 -32.28 -20.34
C LYS A 67 -34.98 -33.43 -21.17
N THR A 68 -36.16 -33.95 -20.82
CA THR A 68 -36.79 -35.05 -21.57
C THR A 68 -37.45 -34.60 -22.87
N PHE A 69 -37.61 -33.30 -23.09
CA PHE A 69 -38.19 -32.77 -24.32
C PHE A 69 -37.12 -32.61 -25.41
N PRO A 70 -37.48 -32.76 -26.70
CA PRO A 70 -36.58 -32.47 -27.80
C PRO A 70 -36.31 -30.96 -27.82
N VAL A 71 -35.14 -30.57 -27.33
CA VAL A 71 -34.66 -29.19 -27.28
C VAL A 71 -33.52 -29.05 -28.27
N ASP A 72 -33.54 -28.03 -29.12
CA ASP A 72 -32.41 -27.70 -29.99
C ASP A 72 -31.20 -27.30 -29.12
N CYS A 73 -30.21 -28.19 -29.08
CA CYS A 73 -28.98 -27.99 -28.31
C CYS A 73 -28.27 -26.70 -28.69
N ASN A 74 -28.39 -26.21 -29.93
CA ASN A 74 -27.77 -24.94 -30.35
C ASN A 74 -28.38 -23.74 -29.61
N ASN A 75 -29.68 -23.78 -29.32
CA ASN A 75 -30.35 -22.69 -28.59
C ASN A 75 -29.98 -22.68 -27.11
N VAL A 76 -29.84 -23.86 -26.50
CA VAL A 76 -29.40 -24.02 -25.11
C VAL A 76 -27.95 -23.59 -24.96
N ASP A 77 -27.08 -24.06 -25.86
CA ASP A 77 -25.67 -23.70 -25.90
C ASP A 77 -25.47 -22.19 -26.10
N LYS A 78 -26.14 -21.56 -27.09
CA LYS A 78 -26.11 -20.09 -27.26
C LYS A 78 -26.55 -19.36 -26.00
N LYS A 79 -27.57 -19.88 -25.30
CA LYS A 79 -28.04 -19.27 -24.05
C LYS A 79 -27.05 -19.44 -22.91
N LEU A 80 -26.40 -20.59 -22.79
CA LEU A 80 -25.36 -20.85 -21.80
C LEU A 80 -24.14 -19.96 -22.02
N ARG A 81 -23.67 -19.81 -23.27
CA ARG A 81 -22.56 -18.90 -23.61
C ARG A 81 -22.89 -17.46 -23.25
N TYR A 82 -24.08 -16.98 -23.63
CA TYR A 82 -24.55 -15.65 -23.24
C TYR A 82 -24.57 -15.45 -21.71
N LEU A 83 -25.01 -16.47 -20.97
CA LEU A 83 -25.01 -16.41 -19.50
C LEU A 83 -23.59 -16.42 -18.91
N LEU A 84 -22.66 -17.15 -19.52
CA LEU A 84 -21.25 -17.16 -19.15
C LEU A 84 -20.63 -15.77 -19.37
N ASP A 85 -20.77 -15.20 -20.57
CA ASP A 85 -20.24 -13.88 -20.92
C ASP A 85 -20.77 -12.82 -19.94
N LEU A 86 -22.07 -12.83 -19.66
CA LEU A 86 -22.69 -11.91 -18.69
C LEU A 86 -22.11 -12.05 -17.29
N THR A 87 -21.80 -13.28 -16.85
CA THR A 87 -21.20 -13.53 -15.53
C THR A 87 -19.74 -13.12 -15.46
N GLU A 88 -18.98 -13.34 -16.53
CA GLU A 88 -17.60 -12.88 -16.63
C GLU A 88 -17.53 -11.36 -16.62
N ASP A 89 -18.39 -10.69 -17.39
CA ASP A 89 -18.51 -9.23 -17.40
C ASP A 89 -18.86 -8.68 -16.02
N LYS A 90 -19.81 -9.31 -15.32
CA LYS A 90 -20.18 -8.91 -13.96
C LYS A 90 -19.03 -9.13 -12.96
N ALA A 91 -18.33 -10.25 -13.06
CA ALA A 91 -17.18 -10.55 -12.21
C ALA A 91 -16.05 -9.55 -12.45
N HIS A 92 -15.76 -9.25 -13.71
CA HIS A 92 -14.76 -8.26 -14.11
C HIS A 92 -15.13 -6.84 -13.66
N PHE A 93 -16.41 -6.45 -13.78
CA PHE A 93 -16.90 -5.18 -13.25
C PHE A 93 -16.68 -5.07 -11.72
N HIS A 94 -17.08 -6.10 -10.97
CA HIS A 94 -16.86 -6.11 -9.52
C HIS A 94 -15.38 -6.17 -9.14
N MET A 95 -14.53 -6.84 -9.92
CA MET A 95 -13.08 -6.86 -9.72
C MET A 95 -12.49 -5.45 -9.90
N LYS A 96 -12.93 -4.70 -10.92
CA LYS A 96 -12.53 -3.30 -11.13
C LYS A 96 -13.00 -2.40 -9.99
N GLN A 97 -14.25 -2.53 -9.55
CA GLN A 97 -14.78 -1.80 -8.39
C GLN A 97 -14.00 -2.10 -7.11
N SER A 98 -13.75 -3.38 -6.82
CA SER A 98 -12.96 -3.81 -5.67
C SER A 98 -11.54 -3.21 -5.70
N THR A 99 -10.89 -3.27 -6.87
CA THR A 99 -9.56 -2.67 -7.07
C THR A 99 -9.57 -1.16 -6.84
N PHE A 100 -10.60 -0.45 -7.32
CA PHE A 100 -10.76 0.99 -7.11
C PHE A 100 -10.93 1.34 -5.62
N LEU A 101 -11.87 0.67 -4.94
CA LEU A 101 -12.13 0.89 -3.51
C LEU A 101 -10.89 0.58 -2.66
N TYR A 102 -10.18 -0.49 -3.02
CA TYR A 102 -8.92 -0.85 -2.39
C TYR A 102 -7.85 0.25 -2.57
N GLN A 103 -7.69 0.78 -3.79
CA GLN A 103 -6.76 1.87 -4.04
C GLN A 103 -7.10 3.14 -3.26
N LEU A 104 -8.40 3.47 -3.16
CA LEU A 104 -8.89 4.59 -2.38
C LEU A 104 -8.57 4.41 -0.89
N ALA A 105 -8.88 3.23 -0.32
CA ALA A 105 -8.64 2.93 1.08
C ALA A 105 -7.15 3.06 1.48
N ILE A 106 -6.24 2.69 0.58
CA ILE A 106 -4.80 2.85 0.81
C ILE A 106 -4.35 4.32 0.77
N GLN A 107 -4.97 5.13 -0.09
CA GLN A 107 -4.62 6.55 -0.22
C GLN A 107 -5.17 7.39 0.93
N THR A 108 -6.29 6.99 1.51
CA THR A 108 -6.88 7.69 2.66
C THR A 108 -6.09 7.46 3.94
N ILE A 109 -6.01 8.48 4.79
CA ILE A 109 -5.45 8.34 6.14
C ILE A 109 -6.49 7.63 7.02
N PRO A 110 -6.15 6.49 7.67
CA PRO A 110 -7.07 5.81 8.58
C PRO A 110 -7.56 6.72 9.71
N LYS A 111 -8.82 6.54 10.12
CA LYS A 111 -9.45 7.36 11.18
C LYS A 111 -8.64 7.39 12.48
N SER A 112 -8.13 6.24 12.92
CA SER A 112 -7.31 6.13 14.13
C SER A 112 -6.01 6.94 14.04
N ARG A 113 -5.36 6.94 12.88
CA ARG A 113 -4.14 7.73 12.62
C ARG A 113 -4.43 9.23 12.54
N HIS A 114 -5.54 9.60 11.89
CA HIS A 114 -5.97 10.99 11.84
C HIS A 114 -6.30 11.51 13.25
N CYS A 115 -7.04 10.73 14.04
CA CYS A 115 -7.33 11.02 15.45
C CYS A 115 -6.03 11.25 16.23
N LEU A 116 -5.07 10.33 16.16
CA LEU A 116 -3.80 10.44 16.89
C LEU A 116 -3.08 11.74 16.53
N SER A 117 -2.92 12.02 15.23
CA SER A 117 -2.24 13.22 14.74
C SER A 117 -2.95 14.51 15.17
N MET A 118 -4.27 14.54 15.12
CA MET A 118 -5.06 15.71 15.53
C MET A 118 -4.98 15.94 17.03
N ARG A 119 -5.12 14.89 17.84
CA ARG A 119 -5.07 15.00 19.30
C ARG A 119 -3.72 15.46 19.80
N LEU A 120 -2.63 14.92 19.26
CA LEU A 120 -1.28 15.37 19.59
C LEU A 120 -1.06 16.83 19.20
N THR A 121 -1.57 17.25 18.03
CA THR A 121 -1.49 18.66 17.63
C THR A 121 -2.26 19.57 18.59
N VAL A 122 -3.50 19.20 18.94
CA VAL A 122 -4.33 19.98 19.88
C VAL A 122 -3.69 20.05 21.26
N GLU A 123 -3.12 18.94 21.75
CA GLU A 123 -2.43 18.92 23.03
C GLU A 123 -1.21 19.84 23.03
N TYR A 124 -0.36 19.75 22.00
CA TYR A 124 0.82 20.61 21.87
C TYR A 124 0.41 22.08 21.90
N LEU A 125 -0.62 22.42 21.11
CA LEU A 125 -1.16 23.77 21.08
C LEU A 125 -1.76 24.15 22.43
N ARG A 126 -2.36 23.24 23.21
CA ARG A 126 -2.88 23.58 24.54
C ARG A 126 -1.78 23.87 25.54
N SER A 127 -0.66 23.16 25.48
CA SER A 127 0.45 23.27 26.42
C SER A 127 1.36 24.50 26.21
N HIS A 128 1.15 25.29 25.14
CA HIS A 128 1.66 26.62 24.74
C HIS A 128 3.09 27.12 25.10
N SER A 129 3.93 26.47 25.92
CA SER A 129 5.14 27.14 26.43
C SER A 129 6.25 26.30 27.08
N SER A 130 6.12 24.98 27.31
CA SER A 130 7.16 24.19 28.01
C SER A 130 8.00 23.26 27.14
N LEU A 131 7.68 23.12 25.85
CA LEU A 131 8.26 22.09 24.97
C LEU A 131 9.35 22.61 24.00
N ASP A 132 9.56 23.92 23.95
CA ASP A 132 10.61 24.54 23.14
C ASP A 132 11.96 24.63 23.88
N THR A 133 11.99 24.24 25.15
CA THR A 133 13.14 24.39 26.06
C THR A 133 13.85 23.06 26.31
N GLU A 134 14.20 22.32 25.27
CA GLU A 134 15.33 21.39 25.34
C GLU A 134 16.29 21.77 24.21
N LEU A 135 17.25 22.64 24.54
CA LEU A 135 18.46 22.80 23.74
C LEU A 135 19.24 21.47 23.81
N LEU A 136 18.85 20.51 22.97
CA LEU A 136 19.72 19.39 22.65
C LEU A 136 21.03 19.99 22.11
N PRO A 137 22.20 19.57 22.64
CA PRO A 137 23.47 20.17 22.25
C PRO A 137 23.67 20.00 20.75
N LEU A 138 23.66 21.12 20.03
CA LEU A 138 23.74 21.21 18.57
C LEU A 138 24.94 20.41 18.01
N THR A 139 25.97 20.25 18.83
CA THR A 139 27.21 19.51 18.53
C THR A 139 26.94 18.05 18.14
N LYS A 140 26.01 17.35 18.81
CA LYS A 140 25.72 15.94 18.48
C LYS A 140 25.07 15.77 17.10
N PHE A 141 24.39 16.79 16.58
CA PHE A 141 23.68 16.66 15.30
C PHE A 141 24.59 16.72 14.08
N ILE A 142 25.86 17.10 14.26
CA ILE A 142 26.83 17.28 13.17
C ILE A 142 28.11 16.47 13.38
N ASP A 143 28.18 15.69 14.48
CA ASP A 143 29.37 14.94 14.86
C ASP A 143 29.56 13.73 13.93
N PRO A 144 30.58 13.73 13.06
CA PRO A 144 30.77 12.67 12.07
C PRO A 144 31.12 11.31 12.69
N GLU A 145 31.50 11.25 13.97
CA GLU A 145 31.80 10.01 14.69
C GLU A 145 30.53 9.27 15.16
N LEU A 146 29.35 9.88 15.03
CA LEU A 146 28.07 9.29 15.41
C LEU A 146 27.37 8.61 14.23
N TYR A 147 26.45 7.69 14.55
CA TYR A 147 25.65 6.99 13.55
C TYR A 147 24.40 7.80 13.19
N HIS A 148 24.45 8.50 12.06
CA HIS A 148 23.37 9.34 11.57
C HIS A 148 22.36 8.57 10.69
N TYR A 149 21.10 8.56 11.11
CA TYR A 149 19.97 8.00 10.36
C TYR A 149 19.05 9.12 9.90
N VAL A 150 18.71 9.14 8.61
CA VAL A 150 17.75 10.10 8.05
C VAL A 150 16.43 9.41 7.79
N LEU A 151 15.37 9.84 8.49
CA LEU A 151 14.02 9.30 8.39
C LEU A 151 13.12 10.36 7.77
N ILE A 152 12.54 10.07 6.60
CA ILE A 152 11.63 11.00 5.92
C ILE A 152 10.23 10.39 5.95
N SER A 153 9.35 10.91 6.82
CA SER A 153 8.04 10.32 7.05
C SER A 153 7.10 11.26 7.78
N ASN A 154 5.84 11.28 7.35
CA ASN A 154 4.73 11.92 8.06
C ASN A 154 3.95 10.94 8.96
N ASN A 155 4.36 9.68 9.01
CA ASN A 155 3.69 8.67 9.83
C ASN A 155 4.38 8.51 11.19
N ILE A 156 3.78 9.13 12.22
CA ILE A 156 4.24 9.09 13.62
C ILE A 156 4.60 7.66 14.06
N LEU A 157 3.68 6.71 13.86
CA LEU A 157 3.86 5.33 14.32
C LEU A 157 4.96 4.60 13.55
N ALA A 158 5.09 4.85 12.24
CA ALA A 158 6.15 4.22 11.45
C ALA A 158 7.52 4.73 11.79
N THR A 159 7.62 6.03 12.02
CA THR A 159 8.87 6.60 12.47
C THR A 159 9.22 6.09 13.86
N SER A 160 8.25 6.05 14.78
CA SER A 160 8.46 5.54 16.14
C SER A 160 8.88 4.07 16.13
N ASP A 161 8.21 3.23 15.34
CA ASP A 161 8.52 1.80 15.20
C ASP A 161 9.94 1.58 14.68
N VAL A 162 10.33 2.29 13.61
CA VAL A 162 11.68 2.19 13.04
C VAL A 162 12.73 2.63 14.06
N ILE A 163 12.56 3.78 14.71
CA ILE A 163 13.50 4.27 15.74
C ILE A 163 13.60 3.27 16.90
N ASN A 164 12.47 2.80 17.44
CA ASN A 164 12.44 1.82 18.53
C ASN A 164 13.12 0.51 18.12
N SER A 165 12.92 0.06 16.89
CA SER A 165 13.56 -1.15 16.36
C SER A 165 15.08 -0.98 16.26
N ILE A 166 15.58 0.16 15.80
CA ILE A 166 17.02 0.42 15.68
C ILE A 166 17.66 0.54 17.06
N ILE A 167 17.07 1.31 17.97
CA ILE A 167 17.56 1.46 19.35
C ILE A 167 17.65 0.09 20.05
N ARG A 168 16.60 -0.73 19.93
CA ARG A 168 16.54 -2.04 20.58
C ARG A 168 17.60 -3.02 20.11
N HIS A 169 18.02 -2.94 18.85
CA HIS A 169 19.02 -3.85 18.26
C HIS A 169 20.43 -3.26 18.19
N SER A 170 20.63 -2.00 18.61
CA SER A 170 21.93 -1.36 18.61
C SER A 170 22.65 -1.57 19.93
N LYS A 171 23.95 -1.88 19.86
CA LYS A 171 24.82 -2.01 21.05
C LYS A 171 25.14 -0.65 21.68
N GLU A 172 25.45 0.34 20.85
CA GLU A 172 25.86 1.69 21.27
C GLU A 172 24.75 2.71 21.05
N ARG A 173 23.69 2.61 21.86
CA ARG A 173 22.47 3.44 21.67
C ARG A 173 22.78 4.93 21.73
N GLY A 174 23.67 5.34 22.62
CA GLY A 174 24.06 6.74 22.82
C GLY A 174 24.75 7.39 21.62
N ASN A 175 25.25 6.58 20.68
CA ASN A 175 25.91 7.03 19.45
C ASN A 175 24.91 7.17 18.28
N LEU A 176 23.63 6.88 18.48
CA LEU A 176 22.61 6.99 17.45
C LEU A 176 22.04 8.41 17.39
N VAL A 177 22.01 8.97 16.18
CA VAL A 177 21.41 10.27 15.88
C VAL A 177 20.38 10.11 14.76
N PHE A 178 19.11 10.41 15.07
CA PHE A 178 18.01 10.32 14.12
C PHE A 178 17.60 11.72 13.63
N HIS A 179 17.78 11.99 12.34
CA HIS A 179 17.23 13.17 11.66
C HIS A 179 15.88 12.83 11.05
N LEU A 180 14.82 13.28 11.71
CA LEU A 180 13.46 13.07 11.27
C LEU A 180 12.97 14.26 10.46
N LEU A 181 12.69 14.04 9.18
CA LEU A 181 12.11 15.04 8.29
C LEU A 181 10.62 14.80 8.14
N ALA A 182 9.83 15.78 8.54
CA ALA A 182 8.38 15.78 8.41
C ALA A 182 7.91 17.06 7.70
N ASP A 183 6.76 16.98 7.04
CA ASP A 183 6.12 18.18 6.50
C ASP A 183 5.60 19.11 7.62
N ARG A 184 5.21 20.32 7.21
CA ARG A 184 4.70 21.33 8.14
C ARG A 184 3.44 20.89 8.91
N GLN A 185 2.59 20.06 8.31
CA GLN A 185 1.30 19.69 8.91
C GLN A 185 1.48 18.64 10.00
N ASN A 186 2.43 17.72 9.83
CA ASN A 186 2.69 16.62 10.75
C ASN A 186 3.77 16.95 11.78
N TYR A 187 4.58 17.99 11.54
CA TYR A 187 5.69 18.41 12.40
C TYR A 187 5.29 18.53 13.88
N ILE A 188 4.19 19.23 14.19
CA ILE A 188 3.77 19.49 15.58
C ILE A 188 3.41 18.19 16.30
N ALA A 189 2.60 17.34 15.68
CA ALA A 189 2.19 16.06 16.26
C ALA A 189 3.39 15.13 16.49
N ILE A 190 4.30 15.06 15.52
CA ILE A 190 5.54 14.28 15.63
C ILE A 190 6.43 14.84 16.73
N LYS A 191 6.55 16.17 16.84
CA LYS A 191 7.35 16.81 17.90
C LYS A 191 6.83 16.44 19.28
N LEU A 192 5.52 16.55 19.51
CA LEU A 192 4.95 16.16 20.79
C LEU A 192 5.12 14.67 21.06
N TRP A 193 4.92 13.82 20.05
CA TRP A 193 5.11 12.38 20.19
C TRP A 193 6.50 12.04 20.71
N PHE A 194 7.55 12.54 20.04
CA PHE A 194 8.93 12.25 20.44
C PHE A 194 9.35 12.99 21.69
N PHE A 195 8.78 14.16 22.01
CA PHE A 195 8.99 14.77 23.31
C PHE A 195 8.52 13.84 24.45
N ARG A 196 7.29 13.31 24.34
CA ARG A 196 6.69 12.45 25.37
C ARG A 196 7.30 11.04 25.46
N HIS A 197 7.86 10.55 24.35
CA HIS A 197 8.39 9.19 24.23
C HIS A 197 9.91 9.16 24.01
N SER A 198 10.61 10.28 24.22
CA SER A 198 12.06 10.33 24.07
C SER A 198 12.71 9.46 25.16
N ASN A 199 13.31 8.36 24.73
CA ASN A 199 14.22 7.63 25.59
C ASN A 199 15.57 8.35 25.50
N LYS A 200 16.15 8.76 26.64
CA LYS A 200 17.48 9.42 26.74
C LYS A 200 18.64 8.59 26.16
N GLU A 201 18.34 7.42 25.62
CA GLU A 201 19.27 6.47 25.03
C GLU A 201 19.73 6.85 23.61
N ALA A 202 19.00 7.69 22.87
CA ALA A 202 19.38 8.13 21.52
C ALA A 202 18.99 9.59 21.26
N THR A 203 19.68 10.24 20.30
CA THR A 203 19.42 11.65 19.98
C THR A 203 18.46 11.77 18.80
N ILE A 204 17.40 12.57 18.93
CA ILE A 204 16.39 12.78 17.87
C ILE A 204 16.34 14.25 17.48
N HIS A 205 16.61 14.54 16.21
CA HIS A 205 16.54 15.86 15.60
C HIS A 205 15.34 15.92 14.64
N LEU A 206 14.30 16.67 15.01
CA LEU A 206 13.15 16.89 14.13
C LEU A 206 13.35 18.13 13.26
N LEU A 207 13.22 17.94 11.94
CA LEU A 207 13.35 18.97 10.92
C LEU A 207 12.06 19.11 10.11
N ASN A 208 11.66 20.35 9.87
CA ASN A 208 10.56 20.66 8.95
C ASN A 208 11.11 20.77 7.53
N VAL A 209 10.54 19.98 6.60
CA VAL A 209 10.97 19.95 5.18
C VAL A 209 10.89 21.33 4.51
N LYS A 210 9.95 22.21 4.88
CA LYS A 210 9.90 23.57 4.31
C LYS A 210 11.01 24.49 4.83
N ASN A 211 11.51 24.25 6.04
CA ASN A 211 12.56 25.07 6.64
C ASN A 211 13.96 24.63 6.19
N LEU A 212 14.07 23.47 5.52
CA LEU A 212 15.25 23.09 4.75
C LEU A 212 15.32 24.02 3.53
N ASN A 213 15.85 25.21 3.78
CA ASN A 213 16.07 26.24 2.78
C ASN A 213 17.17 25.73 1.83
N LEU A 214 16.78 24.99 0.78
CA LEU A 214 17.68 24.55 -0.29
C LEU A 214 18.28 25.73 -1.09
N GLN A 215 18.00 26.97 -0.69
CA GLN A 215 18.48 28.21 -1.33
C GLN A 215 19.97 28.53 -1.09
N ILE A 216 20.71 27.76 -0.27
CA ILE A 216 22.12 28.07 0.10
C ILE A 216 23.12 28.05 -1.08
N PHE A 217 22.76 27.57 -2.28
CA PHE A 217 23.73 27.46 -3.40
C PHE A 217 23.41 28.34 -4.63
N ALA A 218 22.50 29.31 -4.52
CA ALA A 218 22.17 30.19 -5.66
C ALA A 218 23.29 31.18 -6.05
N ASN A 219 24.35 31.33 -5.24
CA ASN A 219 25.37 32.39 -5.40
C ASN A 219 26.77 31.93 -5.84
N LYS A 220 26.88 30.89 -6.67
CA LYS A 220 28.10 30.68 -7.49
C LYS A 220 27.71 30.38 -8.94
N ARG A 221 27.31 31.43 -9.66
CA ARG A 221 27.39 31.44 -11.13
C ARG A 221 28.72 32.08 -11.49
N GLU A 222 29.71 31.28 -11.84
CA GLU A 222 30.73 31.71 -12.81
C GLU A 222 31.45 30.51 -13.41
N GLY A 223 31.44 30.50 -14.75
CA GLY A 223 32.26 29.72 -15.69
C GLY A 223 32.57 28.27 -15.36
N LEU A 224 31.89 27.32 -16.02
CA LEU A 224 32.56 26.08 -16.42
C LEU A 224 31.96 25.55 -17.73
N HIS A 225 32.85 25.33 -18.70
CA HIS A 225 32.57 24.91 -20.07
C HIS A 225 31.72 23.63 -20.16
N ASN A 226 30.79 23.60 -21.12
CA ASN A 226 30.00 22.43 -21.49
C ASN A 226 30.85 21.44 -22.30
N PRO A 227 30.95 20.15 -21.94
CA PRO A 227 31.24 19.11 -22.91
C PRO A 227 29.97 18.77 -23.72
N PRO A 228 30.11 18.32 -24.98
CA PRO A 228 28.96 18.07 -25.83
C PRO A 228 28.24 16.80 -25.39
N LEU A 229 26.95 16.92 -25.09
CA LEU A 229 26.04 15.78 -24.91
C LEU A 229 25.73 15.16 -26.28
N ARG A 230 26.14 13.90 -26.50
CA ARG A 230 25.66 13.11 -27.64
C ARG A 230 24.14 12.97 -27.55
N ARG A 231 23.44 13.34 -28.63
CA ARG A 231 22.03 13.00 -28.83
C ARG A 231 21.89 11.48 -28.87
N VAL A 232 21.25 10.88 -27.89
CA VAL A 232 20.66 9.54 -28.06
C VAL A 232 19.32 9.75 -28.73
N GLY A 233 19.33 9.60 -30.05
CA GLY A 233 18.14 9.54 -30.88
C GLY A 233 17.36 8.25 -30.65
N LYS A 234 16.08 8.31 -31.02
CA LYS A 234 15.11 7.22 -31.03
C LYS A 234 15.68 5.95 -31.69
N SER A 235 15.85 4.89 -30.91
CA SER A 235 15.80 3.49 -31.35
C SER A 235 15.66 2.60 -30.12
N GLY A 236 14.87 1.54 -30.22
CA GLY A 236 14.37 0.73 -29.11
C GLY A 236 15.37 0.47 -27.98
N LEU A 237 14.99 0.89 -26.77
CA LEU A 237 15.61 0.44 -25.53
C LEU A 237 15.30 -1.05 -25.37
N SER A 238 16.19 -1.89 -25.85
CA SER A 238 16.41 -3.22 -25.27
C SER A 238 16.74 -2.99 -23.80
N PHE A 239 15.77 -3.23 -22.91
CA PHE A 239 16.02 -3.21 -21.48
C PHE A 239 16.88 -4.42 -21.15
N ASP A 240 18.17 -4.20 -20.90
CA ASP A 240 18.99 -5.21 -20.23
C ASP A 240 18.35 -5.52 -18.88
N ASN A 241 18.11 -6.81 -18.65
CA ASN A 241 17.53 -7.35 -17.41
C ASN A 241 18.39 -7.09 -16.15
N ASN A 242 19.56 -6.45 -16.28
CA ASN A 242 20.50 -6.18 -15.19
C ASN A 242 20.43 -4.76 -14.61
N PHE A 243 19.53 -3.88 -15.09
CA PHE A 243 19.37 -2.57 -14.47
C PHE A 243 18.48 -2.66 -13.23
N CYS A 244 19.11 -2.62 -12.06
CA CYS A 244 18.40 -2.51 -10.79
C CYS A 244 17.64 -1.18 -10.72
N THR A 245 16.30 -1.22 -10.79
CA THR A 245 15.47 -0.07 -10.41
C THR A 245 15.73 0.28 -8.95
N TRP A 246 16.31 1.47 -8.72
CA TRP A 246 16.55 2.02 -7.38
C TRP A 246 15.25 2.10 -6.57
N MET A 247 15.21 1.42 -5.42
CA MET A 247 14.08 1.51 -4.47
C MET A 247 14.43 2.49 -3.34
N SER A 248 13.64 3.55 -3.20
CA SER A 248 13.88 4.63 -2.23
C SER A 248 13.65 4.27 -0.75
N GLY A 249 13.38 3.00 -0.42
CA GLY A 249 12.90 2.59 0.90
C GLY A 249 13.99 2.48 1.98
N LEU A 250 15.22 2.11 1.60
CA LEU A 250 16.40 2.06 2.45
C LEU A 250 17.61 2.39 1.60
N ASN A 251 18.46 3.30 2.05
CA ASN A 251 19.62 3.76 1.30
C ASN A 251 20.80 4.00 2.23
N ILE A 252 21.99 3.68 1.75
CA ILE A 252 23.26 4.11 2.33
C ILE A 252 23.86 5.12 1.37
N VAL A 253 24.14 6.33 1.86
CA VAL A 253 24.61 7.44 1.03
C VAL A 253 26.01 7.84 1.47
N ASP A 254 26.97 7.69 0.57
CA ASP A 254 28.32 8.23 0.74
C ASP A 254 28.27 9.75 0.51
N LEU A 255 28.26 10.51 1.61
CA LEU A 255 28.18 11.97 1.59
C LEU A 255 29.46 12.63 1.04
N VAL A 256 30.61 11.95 1.09
CA VAL A 256 31.87 12.47 0.52
C VAL A 256 31.77 12.43 -0.99
N LYS A 257 31.49 11.26 -1.57
CA LYS A 257 31.30 11.11 -3.02
C LYS A 257 30.13 11.94 -3.54
N TRP A 258 29.06 12.09 -2.77
CA TRP A 258 27.93 12.95 -3.12
C TRP A 258 28.37 14.41 -3.35
N ARG A 259 29.25 14.92 -2.49
CA ARG A 259 29.81 16.28 -2.60
C ARG A 259 30.84 16.39 -3.71
N GLU A 260 31.77 15.44 -3.80
CA GLU A 260 32.82 15.43 -4.85
C GLU A 260 32.23 15.44 -6.26
N ARG A 261 31.12 14.72 -6.47
CA ARG A 261 30.43 14.66 -7.77
C ARG A 261 29.42 15.78 -7.99
N ASN A 262 29.27 16.70 -7.03
CA ASN A 262 28.35 17.84 -7.09
C ASN A 262 26.91 17.45 -7.50
N LEU A 263 26.40 16.35 -6.94
CA LEU A 263 25.14 15.72 -7.40
C LEU A 263 23.92 16.63 -7.22
N ILE A 264 23.93 17.52 -6.22
CA ILE A 264 22.86 18.50 -6.00
C ILE A 264 22.71 19.43 -7.21
N GLU A 265 23.83 19.91 -7.75
CA GLU A 265 23.84 20.84 -8.87
C GLU A 265 23.43 20.14 -10.18
N ILE A 266 23.90 18.91 -10.39
CA ILE A 266 23.48 18.07 -11.52
C ILE A 266 21.97 17.84 -11.47
N TYR A 267 21.43 17.42 -10.33
CA TYR A 267 20.00 17.19 -10.13
C TYR A 267 19.19 18.43 -10.46
N ARG A 268 19.58 19.60 -9.92
CA ARG A 268 18.89 20.88 -10.18
C ARG A 268 18.92 21.25 -11.65
N ARG A 269 20.07 21.11 -12.30
CA ARG A 269 20.23 21.40 -13.73
C ARG A 269 19.33 20.52 -14.58
N LEU A 270 19.23 19.24 -14.25
CA LEU A 270 18.34 18.30 -14.94
C LEU A 270 16.86 18.63 -14.68
N GLN A 271 16.50 18.96 -13.43
CA GLN A 271 15.13 19.36 -13.06
C GLN A 271 14.69 20.64 -13.78
N LEU A 272 15.57 21.63 -13.90
CA LEU A 272 15.31 22.88 -14.64
C LEU A 272 15.16 22.62 -16.15
N LYS A 273 15.94 21.69 -16.71
CA LYS A 273 15.84 21.31 -18.13
C LYS A 273 14.62 20.45 -18.43
N SER A 274 14.12 19.66 -17.49
CA SER A 274 12.97 18.76 -17.67
C SER A 274 11.61 19.43 -17.52
N SER A 275 11.58 20.77 -17.41
CA SER A 275 10.45 21.60 -16.99
C SER A 275 9.20 21.59 -17.89
N THR A 276 9.00 20.60 -18.78
CA THR A 276 7.77 20.52 -19.59
C THR A 276 7.08 19.17 -19.69
N ARG A 277 7.60 18.01 -19.22
CA ARG A 277 6.80 16.75 -19.33
C ARG A 277 7.33 15.50 -18.65
N VAL A 278 8.52 15.52 -18.08
CA VAL A 278 9.18 14.31 -17.57
C VAL A 278 9.20 14.36 -16.05
N GLY A 279 8.51 13.43 -15.38
CA GLY A 279 8.40 13.39 -13.92
C GLY A 279 9.74 13.33 -13.18
N ALA A 280 9.72 13.49 -11.86
CA ALA A 280 10.93 13.49 -11.01
C ALA A 280 11.76 12.19 -11.10
N LEU A 281 11.13 11.09 -11.51
CA LEU A 281 11.74 9.76 -11.56
C LEU A 281 12.86 9.69 -12.63
N PRO A 282 12.66 10.05 -13.91
CA PRO A 282 13.75 10.17 -14.88
C PRO A 282 14.88 11.13 -14.50
N VAL A 283 14.57 12.26 -13.86
CA VAL A 283 15.61 13.21 -13.39
C VAL A 283 16.51 12.54 -12.36
N THR A 284 15.91 11.82 -11.44
CA THR A 284 16.63 11.07 -10.41
C THR A 284 17.50 9.96 -11.02
N PHE A 285 16.94 9.17 -11.94
CA PHE A 285 17.68 8.12 -12.64
C PHE A 285 18.90 8.67 -13.39
N LEU A 286 18.75 9.80 -14.09
CA LEU A 286 19.86 10.44 -14.81
C LEU A 286 20.91 11.00 -13.85
N THR A 287 20.49 11.52 -12.69
CA THR A 287 21.41 12.07 -11.68
C THR A 287 22.30 10.98 -11.08
N PHE A 288 21.77 9.78 -10.87
CA PHE A 288 22.48 8.67 -10.21
C PHE A 288 22.90 7.56 -11.17
N HIS A 289 22.90 7.82 -12.48
CA HIS A 289 23.29 6.83 -13.48
C HIS A 289 24.70 6.29 -13.19
N ASP A 290 24.84 4.96 -13.20
CA ASP A 290 26.06 4.22 -12.87
C ASP A 290 26.67 4.52 -11.49
N MET A 291 25.87 5.06 -10.56
CA MET A 291 26.29 5.40 -9.20
C MET A 291 25.47 4.70 -8.11
N VAL A 292 24.50 3.87 -8.49
CA VAL A 292 23.67 3.09 -7.57
C VAL A 292 24.21 1.67 -7.49
N TYR A 293 24.48 1.22 -6.27
CA TYR A 293 24.89 -0.14 -5.97
C TYR A 293 23.76 -0.84 -5.22
N ALA A 294 23.42 -2.06 -5.64
CA ALA A 294 22.40 -2.84 -4.94
C ALA A 294 22.91 -3.25 -3.56
N LEU A 295 22.06 -3.13 -2.54
CA LEU A 295 22.28 -3.78 -1.25
C LEU A 295 21.96 -5.26 -1.39
N ASP A 296 22.72 -6.10 -0.70
CA ASP A 296 22.44 -7.53 -0.63
C ASP A 296 21.07 -7.80 0.01
N ASP A 297 20.34 -8.79 -0.50
CA ASP A 297 18.99 -9.12 -0.04
C ASP A 297 18.92 -9.54 1.45
N SER A 298 20.06 -9.93 2.05
CA SER A 298 20.17 -10.17 3.50
C SER A 298 20.02 -8.91 4.35
N TRP A 299 20.32 -7.73 3.80
CA TRP A 299 20.20 -6.46 4.49
C TRP A 299 18.75 -5.99 4.60
N ALA A 300 17.99 -6.07 3.51
CA ALA A 300 16.65 -5.49 3.44
C ALA A 300 15.66 -6.41 2.73
N PHE A 301 14.90 -7.16 3.52
CA PHE A 301 13.89 -8.06 3.00
C PHE A 301 12.60 -7.31 2.67
N SER A 302 12.26 -7.24 1.39
CA SER A 302 11.08 -6.58 0.87
C SER A 302 9.95 -7.57 0.58
N GLY A 303 8.71 -7.06 0.42
CA GLY A 303 7.55 -7.87 0.00
C GLY A 303 6.41 -7.88 1.00
N LEU A 304 6.66 -7.50 2.27
CA LEU A 304 5.71 -7.64 3.38
C LEU A 304 4.41 -6.83 3.22
N GLY A 305 4.36 -5.89 2.27
CA GLY A 305 3.15 -5.12 1.96
C GLY A 305 2.42 -5.54 0.69
N HIS A 306 2.66 -6.75 0.17
CA HIS A 306 1.87 -7.33 -0.92
C HIS A 306 1.98 -8.84 -1.12
N ASP A 307 3.09 -9.47 -0.72
CA ASP A 307 3.32 -10.89 -0.92
C ASP A 307 2.86 -11.69 0.30
N TYR A 308 1.84 -12.55 0.12
CA TYR A 308 1.28 -13.39 1.18
C TYR A 308 2.08 -14.70 1.41
N GLY A 309 2.98 -15.05 0.49
CA GLY A 309 3.73 -16.30 0.44
C GLY A 309 5.05 -16.30 1.23
N ILE A 310 5.48 -15.15 1.76
CA ILE A 310 6.79 -15.04 2.42
C ILE A 310 6.86 -15.97 3.64
N GLY A 311 7.86 -16.86 3.64
CA GLY A 311 8.16 -17.78 4.74
C GLY A 311 8.74 -17.05 5.97
N THR A 312 8.37 -17.52 7.17
CA THR A 312 8.80 -16.91 8.44
C THR A 312 10.31 -16.99 8.66
N GLN A 313 10.99 -17.98 8.10
CA GLN A 313 12.44 -18.15 8.21
C GLN A 313 13.22 -17.04 7.50
N ALA A 314 12.74 -16.59 6.34
CA ALA A 314 13.36 -15.47 5.61
C ALA A 314 13.23 -14.18 6.43
N ILE A 315 12.05 -13.92 6.99
CA ILE A 315 11.78 -12.76 7.84
C ILE A 315 12.69 -12.75 9.09
N LYS A 316 12.94 -13.91 9.70
CA LYS A 316 13.78 -14.01 10.91
C LYS A 316 15.27 -13.77 10.64
N LYS A 317 15.74 -14.00 9.41
CA LYS A 317 17.16 -13.83 9.04
C LYS A 317 17.49 -12.42 8.56
N ALA A 318 16.50 -11.67 8.12
CA ALA A 318 16.68 -10.33 7.55
C ALA A 318 17.06 -9.30 8.62
N ALA A 319 18.00 -8.41 8.29
CA ALA A 319 18.36 -7.29 9.16
C ALA A 319 17.27 -6.20 9.19
N VAL A 320 16.68 -5.89 8.02
CA VAL A 320 15.61 -4.90 7.87
C VAL A 320 14.41 -5.53 7.18
N LEU A 321 13.20 -5.23 7.68
CA LEU A 321 11.94 -5.66 7.08
C LEU A 321 11.25 -4.48 6.40
N HIS A 322 11.09 -4.55 5.08
CA HIS A 322 10.50 -3.49 4.29
C HIS A 322 9.07 -3.85 3.84
N TYR A 323 8.09 -3.17 4.45
CA TYR A 323 6.67 -3.23 4.08
C TYR A 323 6.41 -2.36 2.83
N ASN A 324 7.06 -2.70 1.72
CA ASN A 324 6.92 -2.00 0.45
C ASN A 324 5.52 -2.18 -0.16
N ARG A 325 5.18 -1.33 -1.14
CA ARG A 325 3.82 -1.20 -1.69
C ARG A 325 2.80 -0.73 -0.63
N LYS A 326 1.55 -1.14 -0.81
CA LYS A 326 0.36 -0.44 -0.31
C LYS A 326 -0.23 -1.08 0.95
N ILE A 327 -0.01 -2.37 1.19
CA ILE A 327 -0.56 -3.07 2.37
C ILE A 327 0.34 -2.84 3.57
N LYS A 328 0.20 -1.67 4.19
CA LYS A 328 1.00 -1.30 5.36
C LYS A 328 0.47 -1.99 6.62
N PRO A 329 1.35 -2.31 7.60
CA PRO A 329 0.95 -3.07 8.79
C PRO A 329 -0.03 -2.32 9.71
N TRP A 330 -0.04 -0.99 9.64
CA TRP A 330 -0.98 -0.11 10.35
C TRP A 330 -2.34 0.05 9.65
N LEU A 331 -2.57 -0.60 8.51
CA LEU A 331 -3.87 -0.63 7.86
C LEU A 331 -4.67 -1.85 8.33
N GLU A 332 -5.99 -1.73 8.35
CA GLU A 332 -6.90 -2.83 8.65
C GLU A 332 -6.64 -4.02 7.72
N LEU A 333 -6.56 -3.75 6.41
CA LEU A 333 -6.22 -4.70 5.34
C LEU A 333 -4.75 -5.18 5.36
N GLY A 334 -3.94 -4.76 6.33
CA GLY A 334 -2.57 -5.23 6.53
C GLY A 334 -2.50 -6.76 6.63
N ILE A 335 -1.46 -7.38 6.06
CA ILE A 335 -1.29 -8.85 6.10
C ILE A 335 -1.05 -9.30 7.56
N SER A 336 -2.03 -9.94 8.17
CA SER A 336 -2.03 -10.32 9.61
C SER A 336 -0.78 -11.10 10.02
N LYS A 337 -0.29 -12.00 9.15
CA LYS A 337 0.94 -12.79 9.36
C LYS A 337 2.16 -11.91 9.63
N TYR A 338 2.26 -10.74 9.03
CA TYR A 338 3.43 -9.86 9.16
C TYR A 338 3.22 -8.73 10.16
N LYS A 339 1.97 -8.36 10.47
CA LYS A 339 1.65 -7.33 11.50
C LYS A 339 2.31 -7.61 12.84
N VAL A 340 2.51 -8.88 13.19
CA VAL A 340 3.16 -9.29 14.45
C VAL A 340 4.59 -8.76 14.60
N TYR A 341 5.33 -8.55 13.52
CA TYR A 341 6.71 -8.04 13.59
C TYR A 341 6.74 -6.53 13.82
N TRP A 342 5.80 -5.82 13.21
CA TRP A 342 5.55 -4.39 13.46
C TRP A 342 5.05 -4.14 14.89
N LYS A 343 4.06 -4.89 15.38
CA LYS A 343 3.49 -4.67 16.73
C LYS A 343 4.53 -4.78 17.87
N LYS A 344 5.69 -5.40 17.64
CA LYS A 344 6.78 -5.56 18.63
C LYS A 344 7.48 -4.26 19.03
N PHE A 345 7.49 -3.24 18.17
CA PHE A 345 8.19 -1.98 18.44
C PHE A 345 7.25 -0.78 18.56
N LEU A 346 5.94 -1.02 18.48
CA LEU A 346 4.93 -0.03 18.87
C LEU A 346 4.99 0.26 20.36
N THR A 347 4.84 1.54 20.70
CA THR A 347 4.70 2.02 22.07
C THR A 347 3.49 1.34 22.73
N GLN A 348 3.71 0.79 23.92
CA GLN A 348 2.67 0.11 24.71
C GLN A 348 2.07 1.08 25.72
N GLY A 349 0.77 0.94 25.98
CA GLY A 349 0.08 1.70 27.05
C GLY A 349 -0.04 3.21 26.81
N ASP A 350 0.24 3.72 25.60
CA ASP A 350 0.06 5.14 25.30
C ASP A 350 -1.43 5.53 25.30
N GLN A 351 -1.75 6.59 26.03
CA GLN A 351 -3.11 7.08 26.20
C GLN A 351 -3.73 7.51 24.86
N TYR A 352 -2.99 8.24 24.02
CA TYR A 352 -3.54 8.73 22.75
C TYR A 352 -3.76 7.60 21.75
N MET A 353 -2.87 6.61 21.72
CA MET A 353 -3.05 5.39 20.93
C MET A 353 -4.29 4.60 21.35
N ALA A 354 -4.53 4.48 22.66
CA ALA A 354 -5.70 3.78 23.20
C ALA A 354 -7.00 4.50 22.84
N GLU A 355 -7.08 5.80 23.13
CA GLU A 355 -8.28 6.59 22.90
C GLU A 355 -8.60 6.80 21.40
N CYS A 356 -7.59 6.68 20.53
CA CYS A 356 -7.77 6.73 19.07
C CYS A 356 -7.90 5.36 18.41
N ASN A 357 -8.01 4.26 19.18
CA ASN A 357 -8.16 2.91 18.63
C ASN A 357 -7.08 2.55 17.60
N VAL A 358 -5.82 2.87 17.92
CA VAL A 358 -4.67 2.63 17.02
C VAL A 358 -4.24 1.16 17.03
N ASN A 359 -4.37 0.50 18.19
CA ASN A 359 -3.93 -0.89 18.39
C ASN A 359 -5.05 -1.93 18.22
N SER A 360 -6.28 -1.46 17.96
CA SER A 360 -7.49 -2.26 17.77
C SER A 360 -7.39 -3.28 16.63
#